data_AF-A0A7Y3K6R5-F1
#
_entry.id   AF-A0A7Y3K6R5-F1
#
_cell.length_a   1.000
_cell.length_b   1.000
_cell.length_c   1.000
_cell.angle_alpha   90.00
_cell.angle_beta   90.00
_cell.angle_gamma   90.00
#
_symmetry.space_group_name_H-M   'P 1'
#
loop_
_entity.id
_entity.type
_entity.pdbx_description
1 polymer ?
#
loop_
_entity_poly.entity_id
_entity_poly.type
_entity_poly.pdbx_seq_one_letter_code
_entity_poly.pdbx_strand_id
1 'polypeptide(L)'
;MSKYLSIECEWFDQPVTDPVERKTWACIRISAASRSITRLWDRTSESERVTIYIPAFPLASWIVENWWTLLYEPRRSKRLPSGREDFSKSEAEWLRRHCLRSADSGLLLPQACFFNDGRDTCIQWLADEQDLYPNMPGHFVESGEVRVSQVEAELSLREFVSKVFARVEPLEDDRVVRMRENWNAIIEA
;
A
#
# COMPACT_ATOMS: atom_id res chain seq x y z
N MET A 1 -13.23 18.21 4.07
CA MET A 1 -13.56 17.56 2.78
C MET A 1 -13.23 16.08 2.90
N SER A 2 -14.12 15.18 2.49
CA SER A 2 -13.79 13.74 2.45
C SER A 2 -12.73 13.53 1.36
N LYS A 3 -11.62 12.87 1.69
CA LYS A 3 -10.56 12.57 0.72
C LYS A 3 -10.98 11.38 -0.13
N TYR A 4 -10.73 11.46 -1.44
CA TYR A 4 -10.96 10.33 -2.34
C TYR A 4 -9.97 9.18 -2.15
N LEU A 5 -8.83 9.40 -1.50
CA LEU A 5 -7.92 8.36 -1.02
C LEU A 5 -7.65 8.63 0.46
N SER A 6 -7.77 7.62 1.32
CA SER A 6 -7.37 7.72 2.72
C SER A 6 -6.57 6.50 3.14
N ILE A 7 -5.53 6.76 3.93
CA ILE A 7 -4.76 5.74 4.64
C ILE A 7 -4.79 6.13 6.12
N GLU A 8 -5.66 5.47 6.87
CA GLU A 8 -5.83 5.66 8.30
C GLU A 8 -4.93 4.69 9.05
N CYS A 9 -4.32 5.15 10.14
CA CYS A 9 -3.42 4.35 10.96
C CYS A 9 -3.73 4.59 12.43
N GLU A 10 -4.06 3.51 13.13
CA GLU A 10 -4.15 3.48 14.59
C GLU A 10 -2.96 2.68 15.13
N TRP A 11 -2.04 3.39 15.79
CA TRP A 11 -0.77 2.85 16.27
C TRP A 11 -0.97 2.07 17.57
N PHE A 12 -0.29 0.94 17.70
CA PHE A 12 -0.22 0.21 18.96
C PHE A 12 1.09 -0.56 19.05
N ASP A 13 1.52 -0.87 20.27
CA ASP A 13 2.76 -1.60 20.49
C ASP A 13 2.54 -3.11 20.32
N GLN A 14 3.49 -3.77 19.66
CA GLN A 14 3.57 -5.22 19.55
C GLN A 14 4.91 -5.71 20.10
N PRO A 15 4.98 -6.91 20.72
CA PRO A 15 6.22 -7.46 21.26
C PRO A 15 7.14 -8.03 20.16
N VAL A 16 7.36 -7.27 19.08
CA VAL A 16 8.27 -7.62 17.98
C VAL A 16 9.70 -7.19 18.31
N THR A 17 10.69 -8.01 17.94
CA THR A 17 12.11 -7.72 18.24
C THR A 17 12.63 -6.53 17.43
N ASP A 18 12.23 -6.38 16.17
CA ASP A 18 12.67 -5.29 15.31
C ASP A 18 12.13 -3.93 15.81
N PRO A 19 13.01 -2.92 16.04
CA PRO A 19 12.61 -1.65 16.62
C PRO A 19 11.78 -0.78 15.65
N VAL A 20 12.01 -0.87 14.34
CA VAL A 20 11.29 -0.11 13.32
C VAL A 20 9.87 -0.66 13.17
N GLU A 21 9.73 -1.98 13.07
CA GLU A 21 8.42 -2.64 13.04
C GLU A 21 7.64 -2.36 14.31
N ARG A 22 8.28 -2.49 15.49
CA ARG A 22 7.64 -2.21 16.78
C ARG A 22 7.08 -0.79 16.85
N LYS A 23 7.82 0.20 16.36
CA LYS A 23 7.39 1.62 16.40
C LYS A 23 6.29 1.95 15.40
N THR A 24 6.19 1.17 14.32
CA THR A 24 5.29 1.43 13.19
C THR A 24 4.15 0.44 13.07
N TRP A 25 3.99 -0.46 14.04
CA TRP A 25 2.86 -1.37 14.05
C TRP A 25 1.54 -0.61 14.16
N ALA A 26 0.60 -0.93 13.27
CA ALA A 26 -0.65 -0.21 13.17
C ALA A 26 -1.81 -1.09 12.68
N CYS A 27 -3.01 -0.67 13.05
CA CYS A 27 -4.25 -1.05 12.40
C CYS A 27 -4.43 -0.06 11.24
N ILE A 28 -4.34 -0.55 10.01
CA ILE A 28 -4.36 0.26 8.79
C ILE A 28 -5.68 0.04 8.04
N ARG A 29 -6.34 1.13 7.66
CA ARG A 29 -7.45 1.13 6.71
C ARG A 29 -7.05 1.92 5.48
N ILE A 30 -7.18 1.30 4.30
CA ILE A 30 -7.00 1.99 3.02
C ILE A 30 -8.37 2.06 2.34
N SER A 31 -8.79 3.27 2.00
CA SER A 31 -10.07 3.52 1.32
C SER A 31 -9.88 4.41 0.10
N ALA A 32 -10.66 4.14 -0.94
CA ALA A 32 -10.77 4.99 -2.11
C ALA A 32 -12.24 5.30 -2.41
N ALA A 33 -12.58 6.59 -2.51
CA ALA A 33 -13.94 7.10 -2.47
C ALA A 33 -14.71 6.54 -1.26
N SER A 34 -15.85 5.85 -1.49
CA SER A 34 -16.66 5.20 -0.45
C SER A 34 -16.34 3.72 -0.24
N ARG A 35 -15.23 3.23 -0.80
CA ARG A 35 -14.89 1.79 -0.86
C ARG A 35 -13.62 1.50 -0.08
N SER A 36 -13.54 0.30 0.52
CA SER A 36 -12.37 -0.10 1.30
C SER A 36 -11.50 -1.04 0.46
N ILE A 37 -10.29 -0.58 0.14
CA ILE A 37 -9.27 -1.39 -0.54
C ILE A 37 -8.80 -2.52 0.36
N THR A 38 -8.80 -2.29 1.68
CA THR A 38 -8.44 -3.28 2.71
C THR A 38 -9.60 -4.17 3.16
N ARG A 39 -10.72 -4.21 2.43
CA ARG A 39 -11.84 -5.12 2.77
C ARG A 39 -11.39 -6.57 2.61
N LEU A 40 -11.42 -7.30 3.72
CA LEU A 40 -10.81 -8.61 3.91
C LEU A 40 -11.82 -9.54 4.59
N TRP A 41 -11.93 -10.77 4.11
CA TRP A 41 -12.53 -11.87 4.87
C TRP A 41 -11.48 -12.47 5.82
N ASP A 42 -11.71 -12.37 7.12
CA ASP A 42 -10.85 -12.96 8.15
C ASP A 42 -11.30 -14.40 8.45
N ARG A 43 -10.40 -15.37 8.27
CA ARG A 43 -10.68 -16.79 8.50
C ARG A 43 -10.81 -17.14 9.99
N THR A 44 -10.16 -16.39 10.87
CA THR A 44 -10.16 -16.65 12.31
C THR A 44 -11.48 -16.21 12.94
N SER A 45 -11.99 -15.03 12.54
CA SER A 45 -13.25 -14.51 13.06
C SER A 45 -14.47 -14.87 12.20
N GLU A 46 -14.26 -15.53 11.05
CA GLU A 46 -15.29 -15.85 10.06
C GLU A 46 -16.16 -14.63 9.70
N SER A 47 -15.50 -13.48 9.49
CA SER A 47 -16.20 -12.21 9.25
C SER A 47 -15.40 -11.28 8.33
N GLU A 48 -16.10 -10.37 7.68
CA GLU A 48 -15.44 -9.26 6.97
C GLU A 48 -14.90 -8.22 7.95
N ARG A 49 -13.73 -7.68 7.64
CA ARG A 49 -13.21 -6.45 8.22
C ARG A 49 -12.65 -5.54 7.15
N VAL A 50 -12.40 -4.29 7.50
CA VAL A 50 -11.88 -3.27 6.58
C VAL A 50 -10.48 -2.79 6.96
N THR A 51 -9.84 -3.47 7.91
CA THR A 51 -8.52 -3.11 8.43
C THR A 51 -7.56 -4.29 8.36
N ILE A 52 -6.28 -3.98 8.29
CA ILE A 52 -5.17 -4.93 8.38
C ILE A 52 -4.22 -4.51 9.50
N TYR A 53 -3.52 -5.47 10.10
CA TYR A 53 -2.61 -5.23 11.21
C TYR A 53 -1.18 -5.57 10.78
N ILE A 54 -0.40 -4.54 10.46
CA ILE A 54 0.95 -4.68 9.90
C ILE A 54 1.88 -3.57 10.41
N PRO A 55 3.22 -3.74 10.38
CA PRO A 55 4.13 -2.63 10.45
C PRO A 55 3.94 -1.72 9.24
N ALA A 56 3.74 -0.42 9.46
CA ALA A 56 3.51 0.55 8.40
C ALA A 56 4.79 0.95 7.66
N PHE A 57 5.97 0.69 8.25
CA PHE A 57 7.25 1.10 7.67
C PHE A 57 7.54 0.53 6.28
N PRO A 58 7.41 -0.79 6.02
CA PRO A 58 7.66 -1.33 4.67
C PRO A 58 6.76 -0.70 3.61
N LEU A 59 5.48 -0.46 3.95
CA LEU A 59 4.53 0.19 3.04
C LEU A 59 4.94 1.63 2.73
N ALA A 60 5.35 2.41 3.73
CA ALA A 60 5.80 3.78 3.52
C ALA A 60 7.12 3.83 2.75
N SER A 61 8.08 2.95 3.04
CA SER A 61 9.34 2.86 2.30
C SER A 61 9.09 2.55 0.82
N TRP A 62 8.19 1.60 0.53
CA TRP A 62 7.80 1.29 -0.84
C TRP A 62 7.14 2.48 -1.55
N ILE A 63 6.28 3.25 -0.86
CA ILE A 63 5.68 4.47 -1.43
C ILE A 63 6.77 5.49 -1.80
N VAL A 64 7.76 5.70 -0.91
CA VAL A 64 8.87 6.62 -1.14
C VAL A 64 9.71 6.17 -2.35
N GLU A 65 10.10 4.89 -2.39
CA GLU A 65 10.89 4.32 -3.50
C GLU A 65 10.19 4.40 -4.86
N ASN A 66 8.86 4.34 -4.86
CA ASN A 66 8.05 4.28 -6.07
C ASN A 66 7.28 5.58 -6.34
N TRP A 67 7.54 6.66 -5.60
CA TRP A 67 6.75 7.90 -5.59
C TRP A 67 6.36 8.40 -6.98
N TRP A 68 7.36 8.60 -7.85
CA TRP A 68 7.16 9.08 -9.21
C TRP A 68 6.39 8.07 -10.09
N THR A 69 6.61 6.78 -9.88
CA THR A 69 5.95 5.73 -10.67
C THR A 69 4.46 5.64 -10.32
N LEU A 70 4.11 5.75 -9.02
CA LEU A 70 2.73 5.72 -8.55
C LEU A 70 1.90 6.89 -9.08
N LEU A 71 2.52 8.06 -9.21
CA LEU A 71 1.83 9.30 -9.55
C LEU A 71 1.86 9.64 -11.04
N TYR A 72 2.87 9.19 -11.80
CA TYR A 72 3.11 9.68 -13.16
C TYR A 72 3.28 8.57 -14.20
N GLU A 73 3.63 7.34 -13.83
CA GLU A 73 3.83 6.28 -14.83
C GLU A 73 2.49 5.65 -15.24
N PRO A 74 2.23 5.51 -16.56
CA PRO A 74 1.00 4.93 -17.03
C PRO A 74 0.96 3.41 -16.91
N ARG A 75 -0.24 2.86 -17.02
CA ARG A 75 -0.45 1.42 -17.10
C ARG A 75 0.12 0.85 -18.41
N ARG A 76 0.79 -0.30 -18.31
CA ARG A 76 1.37 -0.98 -19.48
C ARG A 76 0.40 -1.90 -20.24
N SER A 77 -0.56 -2.50 -19.54
CA SER A 77 -1.50 -3.48 -20.11
C SER A 77 -2.95 -3.03 -19.91
N LYS A 78 -3.91 -3.61 -20.64
CA LYS A 78 -5.34 -3.27 -20.46
C LYS A 78 -5.97 -3.92 -19.22
N ARG A 79 -5.38 -5.02 -18.71
CA ARG A 79 -5.89 -5.81 -17.57
C ARG A 79 -4.81 -5.93 -16.51
N LEU A 80 -5.19 -5.85 -15.23
CA LEU A 80 -4.25 -6.07 -14.14
C LEU A 80 -4.04 -7.57 -14.07
N PRO A 81 -2.79 -8.03 -14.11
CA PRO A 81 -2.53 -9.45 -13.99
C PRO A 81 -3.10 -9.95 -12.65
N SER A 82 -3.86 -11.05 -12.65
CA SER A 82 -4.58 -11.54 -11.46
C SER A 82 -4.36 -13.03 -11.25
N GLY A 83 -4.30 -13.46 -9.99
CA GLY A 83 -4.31 -14.88 -9.66
C GLY A 83 -3.06 -15.65 -10.11
N ARG A 84 -3.28 -16.82 -10.70
CA ARG A 84 -2.23 -17.75 -11.18
C ARG A 84 -1.82 -17.56 -12.63
N GLU A 85 -2.16 -16.43 -13.23
CA GLU A 85 -1.80 -16.13 -14.62
C GLU A 85 -0.27 -16.00 -14.78
N ASP A 86 0.28 -16.53 -15.87
CA ASP A 86 1.69 -16.34 -16.21
C ASP A 86 1.91 -14.87 -16.60
N PHE A 87 2.79 -14.19 -15.86
CA PHE A 87 3.15 -12.80 -16.14
C PHE A 87 4.39 -12.72 -16.99
N SER A 88 4.40 -11.83 -17.98
CA SER A 88 5.65 -11.46 -18.62
C SER A 88 6.58 -10.77 -17.61
N LYS A 89 7.89 -10.82 -17.85
CA LYS A 89 8.89 -10.16 -17.00
C LYS A 89 8.59 -8.67 -16.82
N SER A 90 8.14 -7.99 -17.88
CA SER A 90 7.80 -6.56 -17.86
C SER A 90 6.54 -6.26 -17.04
N GLU A 91 5.56 -7.16 -17.02
CA GLU A 91 4.37 -7.04 -16.16
C GLU A 91 4.72 -7.23 -14.69
N ALA A 92 5.58 -8.21 -14.38
CA ALA A 92 6.07 -8.43 -13.03
C ALA A 92 6.86 -7.21 -12.51
N GLU A 93 7.75 -6.64 -13.34
CA GLU A 93 8.51 -5.42 -13.00
C GLU A 93 7.61 -4.19 -12.80
N TRP A 94 6.50 -4.10 -13.55
CA TRP A 94 5.52 -3.04 -13.36
C TRP A 94 4.74 -3.25 -12.06
N LEU A 95 4.21 -4.45 -11.81
CA LEU A 95 3.50 -4.78 -10.57
C LEU A 95 4.35 -4.53 -9.33
N ARG A 96 5.67 -4.79 -9.39
CA ARG A 96 6.60 -4.54 -8.28
C ARG A 96 6.60 -3.08 -7.81
N ARG A 97 6.40 -2.14 -8.74
CA ARG A 97 6.48 -0.68 -8.49
C ARG A 97 5.11 -0.02 -8.35
N HIS A 98 4.06 -0.67 -8.83
CA HIS A 98 2.73 -0.11 -8.87
C HIS A 98 1.75 -0.76 -7.88
N CYS A 99 1.98 -1.99 -7.42
CA CYS A 99 1.07 -2.74 -6.55
C CYS A 99 1.48 -2.72 -5.07
N LEU A 100 0.57 -2.35 -4.16
CA LEU A 100 0.84 -2.35 -2.71
C LEU A 100 1.28 -3.72 -2.20
N ARG A 101 0.77 -4.82 -2.77
CA ARG A 101 1.18 -6.18 -2.41
C ARG A 101 2.68 -6.44 -2.59
N SER A 102 3.34 -5.64 -3.42
CA SER A 102 4.78 -5.72 -3.66
C SER A 102 5.63 -4.98 -2.63
N ALA A 103 5.01 -4.27 -1.66
CA ALA A 103 5.76 -3.51 -0.67
C ALA A 103 6.58 -4.40 0.27
N ASP A 104 6.03 -5.56 0.65
CA ASP A 104 6.75 -6.57 1.42
C ASP A 104 6.07 -7.94 1.27
N SER A 105 6.83 -8.97 0.92
CA SER A 105 6.32 -10.34 0.72
C SER A 105 5.81 -11.01 2.01
N GLY A 106 6.22 -10.52 3.18
CA GLY A 106 5.80 -11.03 4.48
C GLY A 106 4.49 -10.44 4.98
N LEU A 107 3.94 -9.42 4.31
CA LEU A 107 2.75 -8.71 4.76
C LEU A 107 1.50 -9.08 3.96
N LEU A 108 0.36 -9.18 4.66
CA LEU A 108 -0.94 -9.32 4.02
C LEU A 108 -1.41 -7.97 3.48
N LEU A 109 -1.00 -7.66 2.25
CA LEU A 109 -1.33 -6.41 1.55
C LEU A 109 -2.26 -6.66 0.36
N PRO A 110 -3.21 -5.73 0.08
CA PRO A 110 -4.16 -5.90 -1.01
C PRO A 110 -3.47 -5.81 -2.36
N GLN A 111 -4.04 -6.51 -3.35
CA GLN A 111 -3.66 -6.31 -4.75
C GLN A 111 -4.25 -5.00 -5.25
N ALA A 112 -3.65 -3.88 -4.87
CA ALA A 112 -4.07 -2.53 -5.26
C ALA A 112 -2.95 -1.83 -6.03
N CYS A 113 -3.21 -1.50 -7.30
CA CYS A 113 -2.27 -0.85 -8.19
C CYS A 113 -2.61 0.62 -8.39
N PHE A 114 -1.58 1.47 -8.35
CA PHE A 114 -1.65 2.90 -8.63
C PHE A 114 -0.99 3.18 -9.98
N PHE A 115 -1.60 3.98 -10.85
CA PHE A 115 -1.00 4.40 -12.12
C PHE A 115 -1.68 5.64 -12.66
N ASN A 116 -1.00 6.39 -13.52
CA ASN A 116 -1.56 7.59 -14.14
C ASN A 116 -2.28 7.25 -15.47
N ASP A 117 -3.45 7.83 -15.75
CA ASP A 117 -4.14 7.65 -17.05
C ASP A 117 -3.91 8.79 -18.05
N GLY A 118 -2.93 9.65 -17.78
CA GLY A 118 -2.62 10.87 -18.51
C GLY A 118 -3.21 12.13 -17.87
N ARG A 119 -4.13 11.98 -16.91
CA ARG A 119 -4.74 13.10 -16.18
C ARG A 119 -4.82 12.84 -14.68
N ASP A 120 -5.39 11.71 -14.30
CA ASP A 120 -5.71 11.36 -12.93
C ASP A 120 -4.91 10.13 -12.48
N THR A 121 -4.73 10.00 -11.17
CA THR A 121 -4.20 8.76 -10.59
C THR A 121 -5.33 7.75 -10.50
N CYS A 122 -5.23 6.68 -11.27
CA CYS A 122 -6.08 5.52 -11.17
C CYS A 122 -5.61 4.60 -10.04
N ILE A 123 -6.55 4.17 -9.21
CA ILE A 123 -6.35 3.17 -8.17
C ILE A 123 -7.26 2.01 -8.50
N GLN A 124 -6.67 0.89 -8.91
CA GLN A 124 -7.40 -0.32 -9.25
C GLN A 124 -6.97 -1.45 -8.32
N TRP A 125 -7.94 -2.10 -7.67
CA TRP A 125 -7.68 -3.22 -6.78
C TRP A 125 -8.54 -4.43 -7.13
N LEU A 126 -8.02 -5.62 -6.85
CA LEU A 126 -8.67 -6.89 -7.14
C LEU A 126 -8.89 -7.68 -5.84
N ALA A 127 -10.03 -8.36 -5.80
CA ALA A 127 -10.29 -9.40 -4.84
C ALA A 127 -9.34 -10.57 -5.09
N ASP A 128 -8.92 -11.22 -4.03
CA ASP A 128 -8.17 -12.45 -4.11
C ASP A 128 -9.07 -13.58 -4.62
N GLU A 129 -8.51 -14.46 -5.45
CA GLU A 129 -9.16 -15.72 -5.76
C GLU A 129 -9.32 -16.55 -4.49
N GLN A 130 -10.49 -17.18 -4.34
CA GLN A 130 -10.77 -18.05 -3.20
C GLN A 130 -9.71 -19.16 -3.14
N ASP A 131 -9.12 -19.33 -1.96
CA ASP A 131 -8.09 -20.34 -1.67
C ASP A 131 -6.77 -20.21 -2.47
N LEU A 132 -6.50 -19.07 -3.10
CA LEU A 132 -5.18 -18.81 -3.69
C LEU A 132 -4.07 -18.82 -2.64
N TYR A 133 -4.38 -18.33 -1.44
CA TYR A 133 -3.48 -18.27 -0.30
C TYR A 133 -4.10 -18.98 0.92
N PRO A 134 -4.13 -20.33 0.93
CA PRO A 134 -4.85 -21.09 1.96
C PRO A 134 -4.25 -20.93 3.36
N ASN A 135 -2.96 -20.59 3.45
CA ASN A 135 -2.25 -20.41 4.72
C ASN A 135 -2.26 -18.96 5.23
N MET A 136 -2.82 -18.02 4.47
CA MET A 136 -2.95 -16.64 4.92
C MET A 136 -4.18 -16.49 5.82
N PRO A 137 -4.15 -15.58 6.82
CA PRO A 137 -5.22 -15.45 7.81
C PRO A 137 -6.55 -14.92 7.22
N GLY A 138 -6.54 -14.47 5.97
CA GLY A 138 -7.70 -13.98 5.25
C GLY A 138 -7.40 -13.79 3.77
N HIS A 139 -8.39 -13.30 3.04
CA HIS A 139 -8.26 -12.94 1.63
C HIS A 139 -9.08 -11.68 1.33
N PHE A 140 -8.59 -10.82 0.43
CA PHE A 140 -9.28 -9.56 0.09
C PHE A 140 -10.50 -9.87 -0.79
N VAL A 141 -11.66 -9.27 -0.49
CA VAL A 141 -12.94 -9.69 -1.11
C VAL A 141 -13.54 -8.67 -2.07
N GLU A 142 -12.94 -7.49 -2.19
CA GLU A 142 -13.47 -6.42 -3.02
C GLU A 142 -12.57 -6.12 -4.20
N SER A 143 -13.15 -5.97 -5.40
CA SER A 143 -12.48 -5.45 -6.60
C SER A 143 -13.03 -4.10 -6.98
N GLY A 144 -12.20 -3.14 -7.38
CA GLY A 144 -12.65 -1.83 -7.77
C GLY A 144 -11.65 -1.01 -8.57
N GLU A 145 -12.14 0.09 -9.12
CA GLU A 145 -11.33 1.12 -9.76
C GLU A 145 -11.91 2.48 -9.40
N VAL A 146 -11.04 3.42 -9.03
CA VAL A 146 -11.38 4.83 -8.80
C VAL A 146 -10.32 5.70 -9.45
N ARG A 147 -10.75 6.82 -10.04
CA ARG A 147 -9.87 7.91 -10.46
C ARG A 147 -9.87 8.97 -9.37
N VAL A 148 -8.69 9.36 -8.93
CA VAL A 148 -8.50 10.45 -7.98
C VAL A 148 -7.61 11.49 -8.61
N SER A 149 -7.82 12.76 -8.29
CA SER A 149 -6.93 13.79 -8.82
C SER A 149 -5.50 13.52 -8.32
N GLN A 150 -4.52 13.83 -9.15
CA GLN A 150 -3.12 13.61 -8.81
C GLN A 150 -2.73 14.32 -7.50
N VAL A 151 -3.25 15.54 -7.29
CA VAL A 151 -3.01 16.33 -6.07
C VAL A 151 -3.57 15.63 -4.84
N GLU A 152 -4.76 15.05 -4.91
CA GLU A 152 -5.35 14.31 -3.79
C GLU A 152 -4.59 13.01 -3.48
N ALA A 153 -4.15 12.28 -4.50
CA ALA A 153 -3.31 11.11 -4.32
C ALA A 153 -1.99 11.49 -3.64
N GLU A 154 -1.30 12.51 -4.15
CA GLU A 154 -0.05 13.01 -3.60
C GLU A 154 -0.20 13.41 -2.15
N LEU A 155 -1.21 14.24 -1.82
CA LEU A 155 -1.46 14.67 -0.45
C LEU A 155 -1.72 13.50 0.50
N SER A 156 -2.44 12.48 0.05
CA SER A 156 -2.81 11.33 0.89
C SER A 156 -1.62 10.40 1.13
N LEU A 157 -0.82 10.13 0.09
CA LEU A 157 0.42 9.35 0.21
C LEU A 157 1.46 10.09 1.06
N ARG A 158 1.62 11.41 0.84
CA ARG A 158 2.51 12.28 1.63
C ARG A 158 2.12 12.25 3.11
N GLU A 159 0.84 12.42 3.43
CA GLU A 159 0.38 12.38 4.82
C GLU A 159 0.69 11.04 5.49
N PHE A 160 0.46 9.92 4.80
CA PHE A 160 0.78 8.60 5.33
C PHE A 160 2.29 8.44 5.59
N VAL A 161 3.12 8.78 4.61
CA VAL A 161 4.59 8.74 4.74
C VAL A 161 5.07 9.59 5.91
N SER A 162 4.56 10.82 6.04
CA SER A 162 4.90 11.72 7.16
C SER A 162 4.49 11.14 8.52
N LYS A 163 3.30 10.53 8.62
CA LYS A 163 2.85 9.87 9.86
C LYS A 163 3.79 8.72 10.26
N VAL A 164 4.25 7.92 9.30
CA VAL A 164 5.19 6.83 9.56
C VAL A 164 6.55 7.38 9.97
N PHE A 165 7.07 8.40 9.28
CA PHE A 165 8.34 9.04 9.64
C PHE A 165 8.36 9.56 11.08
N ALA A 166 7.30 10.23 11.51
CA ALA A 166 7.21 10.75 12.88
C ALA A 166 7.35 9.65 13.96
N ARG A 167 7.08 8.38 13.62
CA ARG A 167 7.24 7.25 14.55
C ARG A 167 8.67 6.73 14.63
N VAL A 168 9.43 6.84 13.54
CA VAL A 168 10.77 6.28 13.39
C VAL A 168 11.87 7.33 13.42
N GLU A 169 11.52 8.62 13.43
CA GLU A 169 12.46 9.75 13.52
C GLU A 169 13.54 9.57 14.60
N PRO A 170 13.23 9.09 15.83
CA PRO A 170 14.24 8.92 16.87
C PRO A 170 15.16 7.71 16.70
N LEU A 171 14.93 6.86 15.69
CA LEU A 171 15.69 5.62 15.50
C LEU A 171 16.92 5.87 14.62
N GLU A 172 18.06 5.36 15.08
CA GLU A 172 19.30 5.27 14.30
C GLU A 172 19.35 3.90 13.61
N ASP A 173 18.49 3.72 12.59
CA ASP A 173 18.40 2.50 11.77
C ASP A 173 18.68 2.84 10.30
N ASP A 174 19.55 2.06 9.63
CA ASP A 174 19.97 2.31 8.25
C ASP A 174 18.80 2.40 7.27
N ARG A 175 17.72 1.63 7.50
CA ARG A 175 16.52 1.67 6.65
C ARG A 175 15.82 3.02 6.79
N VAL A 176 15.74 3.54 8.01
CA VAL A 176 15.13 4.85 8.31
C VAL A 176 15.95 5.98 7.71
N VAL A 177 17.28 5.90 7.82
CA VAL A 177 18.21 6.88 7.21
C VAL A 177 18.02 6.90 5.69
N ARG A 178 18.08 5.75 5.03
CA ARG A 178 17.87 5.64 3.57
C ARG A 178 16.50 6.18 3.14
N MET A 179 15.45 5.81 3.86
CA MET A 179 14.09 6.28 3.56
C MET A 179 14.02 7.81 3.67
N ARG A 180 14.65 8.40 4.69
CA ARG A 180 14.71 9.86 4.91
C ARG A 180 15.45 10.57 3.79
N GLU A 181 16.60 10.05 3.35
CA GLU A 181 17.36 10.61 2.21
C GLU A 181 16.51 10.64 0.94
N ASN A 182 15.87 9.52 0.61
CA ASN A 182 14.99 9.43 -0.55
C ASN A 182 13.79 10.38 -0.44
N TRP A 183 13.21 10.50 0.76
CA TRP A 183 12.07 11.38 0.98
C TRP A 183 12.43 12.85 0.86
N ASN A 184 13.59 13.27 1.39
CA ASN A 184 14.09 14.62 1.24
C ASN A 184 14.29 14.97 -0.24
N ALA A 185 14.87 14.06 -1.03
CA ALA A 185 15.03 14.25 -2.47
C ALA A 185 13.69 14.40 -3.22
N ILE A 186 12.59 13.85 -2.71
CA ILE A 186 11.24 13.99 -3.30
C ILE A 186 10.59 15.31 -2.92
N ILE A 187 10.71 15.76 -1.66
CA ILE A 187 10.04 16.98 -1.18
C ILE A 187 10.80 18.26 -1.59
N GLU A 188 12.09 18.16 -1.91
CA GLU A 188 12.94 19.26 -2.36
C GLU A 188 12.97 19.42 -3.90
N ALA A 189 12.42 18.45 -4.64
CA ALA A 189 12.31 18.47 -6.11
C ALA A 189 11.14 19.33 -6.60
#